data_AF-A0A257M3D2-F1
#
_entry.id   AF-A0A257M3D2-F1
#
_cell.length_a   1.000
_cell.length_b   1.000
_cell.length_c   1.000
_cell.angle_alpha   90.00
_cell.angle_beta   90.00
_cell.angle_gamma   90.00
#
_symmetry.space_group_name_H-M   'P 1'
#
loop_
_entity.id
_entity.type
_entity.pdbx_description
1 polymer ?
#
loop_
_entity_poly.entity_id
_entity_poly.type
_entity_poly.pdbx_seq_one_letter_code
_entity_poly.pdbx_strand_id
1 'polypeptide(L)'
;WTKLDGANTWTFSQTTGLLTLAVVTDPFIPWAATYFGAETNPAIIGKAADPDNDGLNNLAEFALNSAPNSSSNAGKIVGKVATVGGNSVLTLTLPVRNGATFTDDLTTHEEVSALTDGLIYRIQGTTDLSAWTLDVSEVGAGAERDAIQLGLPALDTGWTYRTFRAPGSVSSSASDFLRVKVTE
;
A
#
# COMPACT_ATOMS: atom_id res chain seq x y z
N TRP A 1 4.98 -35.13 6.19
CA TRP A 1 5.12 -34.06 7.20
C TRP A 1 5.27 -32.73 6.47
N THR A 2 4.94 -31.63 7.13
CA THR A 2 5.14 -30.26 6.62
C THR A 2 6.20 -29.54 7.44
N LYS A 3 7.08 -28.78 6.78
CA LYS A 3 8.03 -27.87 7.43
C LYS A 3 7.87 -26.48 6.82
N LEU A 4 7.72 -25.51 7.71
CA LEU A 4 7.80 -24.10 7.36
C LEU A 4 9.26 -23.67 7.41
N ASP A 5 9.69 -22.93 6.40
CA ASP A 5 11.02 -22.33 6.30
C ASP A 5 10.84 -20.88 5.82
N GLY A 6 10.71 -19.95 6.78
CA GLY A 6 10.14 -18.64 6.51
C GLY A 6 8.69 -18.76 6.00
N ALA A 7 8.39 -18.10 4.88
CA ALA A 7 7.09 -18.19 4.21
C ALA A 7 6.95 -19.46 3.33
N ASN A 8 8.05 -20.18 3.06
CA ASN A 8 8.02 -21.36 2.21
C ASN A 8 7.51 -22.58 2.98
N THR A 9 6.77 -23.45 2.28
CA THR A 9 6.27 -24.71 2.84
C THR A 9 6.84 -25.89 2.10
N TRP A 10 7.58 -26.72 2.82
CA TRP A 10 8.03 -28.03 2.36
C TRP A 10 7.02 -29.09 2.80
N THR A 11 6.51 -29.90 1.86
CA THR A 11 5.59 -31.00 2.16
C THR A 11 6.18 -32.31 1.68
N PHE A 12 6.45 -33.22 2.62
CA PHE A 12 6.84 -34.59 2.30
C PHE A 12 5.64 -35.54 2.44
N SER A 13 5.33 -36.26 1.36
CA SER A 13 4.32 -37.32 1.35
C SER A 13 4.97 -38.68 1.60
N GLN A 14 4.63 -39.33 2.72
CA GLN A 14 5.13 -40.68 3.02
C GLN A 14 4.52 -41.75 2.08
N THR A 15 3.32 -41.52 1.57
CA THR A 15 2.62 -42.45 0.67
C THR A 15 3.27 -42.50 -0.72
N THR A 16 3.77 -41.36 -1.21
CA THR A 16 4.34 -41.25 -2.56
C THR A 16 5.86 -41.07 -2.57
N GLY A 17 6.48 -40.80 -1.41
CA GLY A 17 7.90 -40.46 -1.30
C GLY A 17 8.27 -39.08 -1.88
N LEU A 18 7.27 -38.26 -2.24
CA LEU A 18 7.49 -37.00 -2.95
C LEU A 18 7.66 -35.83 -1.97
N LEU A 19 8.65 -34.98 -2.23
CA LEU A 19 8.87 -33.71 -1.55
C LEU A 19 8.43 -32.56 -2.47
N THR A 20 7.44 -31.78 -2.05
CA THR A 20 7.04 -30.54 -2.74
C THR A 20 7.51 -29.31 -1.95
N LEU A 21 7.92 -28.29 -2.69
CA LEU A 21 8.20 -26.95 -2.16
C LEU A 21 7.15 -25.99 -2.72
N ALA A 22 6.33 -25.43 -1.83
CA ALA A 22 5.55 -24.24 -2.13
C ALA A 22 6.39 -23.03 -1.76
N VAL A 23 6.95 -22.36 -2.78
CA VAL A 23 7.65 -21.10 -2.60
C VAL A 23 6.60 -19.99 -2.53
N VAL A 24 6.63 -19.19 -1.47
CA VAL A 24 5.94 -17.89 -1.51
C VAL A 24 6.82 -17.00 -2.37
N THR A 25 6.42 -16.86 -3.63
CA THR A 25 7.12 -15.98 -4.57
C THR A 25 6.88 -14.55 -4.13
N ASP A 26 7.95 -13.85 -3.80
CA ASP A 26 7.92 -12.41 -3.56
C ASP A 26 7.47 -11.69 -4.84
N PRO A 27 6.26 -11.11 -4.90
CA PRO A 27 5.74 -10.51 -6.11
C PRO A 27 6.48 -9.23 -6.52
N PHE A 28 7.31 -8.67 -5.62
CA PHE A 28 8.23 -7.60 -5.94
C PHE A 28 9.23 -8.00 -7.03
N ILE A 29 9.75 -9.23 -7.02
CA ILE A 29 10.80 -9.68 -7.94
C ILE A 29 10.35 -9.65 -9.41
N PRO A 30 9.23 -10.30 -9.80
CA PRO A 30 8.76 -10.23 -11.18
C PRO A 30 8.30 -8.81 -11.56
N TRP A 31 7.81 -8.00 -10.60
CA TRP A 31 7.49 -6.59 -10.86
C TRP A 31 8.74 -5.77 -11.17
N ALA A 32 9.80 -5.84 -10.36
CA ALA A 32 11.03 -5.11 -10.60
C ALA A 32 11.65 -5.48 -11.96
N ALA A 33 11.56 -6.75 -12.35
CA ALA A 33 12.02 -7.21 -13.67
C ALA A 33 11.27 -6.56 -14.85
N THR A 34 10.03 -6.08 -14.69
CA THR A 34 9.32 -5.37 -15.78
C THR A 34 9.89 -3.98 -16.06
N TYR A 35 10.59 -3.37 -15.10
CA TYR A 35 11.18 -2.03 -15.23
C TYR A 35 12.68 -2.06 -15.52
N PHE A 36 13.39 -3.04 -14.93
CA PHE A 36 14.85 -3.10 -15.00
C PHE A 36 15.38 -4.27 -15.85
N GLY A 37 14.51 -5.15 -16.35
CA GLY A 37 14.91 -6.27 -17.21
C GLY A 37 15.89 -7.22 -16.51
N ALA A 38 17.09 -7.36 -17.09
CA ALA A 38 18.14 -8.26 -16.60
C ALA A 38 19.15 -7.59 -15.63
N GLU A 39 18.85 -6.39 -15.14
CA GLU A 39 19.67 -5.73 -14.13
C GLU A 39 19.80 -6.59 -12.86
N THR A 40 20.97 -6.55 -12.22
CA THR A 40 21.29 -7.35 -11.02
C THR A 40 21.89 -6.52 -9.89
N ASN A 41 22.21 -5.25 -10.12
CA ASN A 41 22.79 -4.37 -9.11
C ASN A 41 21.77 -4.08 -7.99
N PRO A 42 22.04 -4.51 -6.74
CA PRO A 42 21.12 -4.28 -5.62
C PRO A 42 20.87 -2.80 -5.31
N ALA A 43 21.79 -1.91 -5.68
CA ALA A 43 21.59 -0.46 -5.54
C ALA A 43 20.63 0.13 -6.57
N ILE A 44 20.17 -0.67 -7.54
CA ILE A 44 19.18 -0.29 -8.56
C ILE A 44 17.89 -1.08 -8.35
N ILE A 45 17.97 -2.41 -8.25
CA ILE A 45 16.79 -3.29 -8.19
C ILE A 45 16.36 -3.66 -6.76
N GLY A 46 17.15 -3.31 -5.75
CA GLY A 46 16.86 -3.67 -4.36
C GLY A 46 15.65 -2.89 -3.82
N LYS A 47 14.88 -3.50 -2.92
CA LYS A 47 13.69 -2.88 -2.29
C LYS A 47 13.95 -1.51 -1.66
N ALA A 48 15.16 -1.30 -1.12
CA ALA A 48 15.57 -0.04 -0.48
C ALA A 48 16.26 0.95 -1.43
N ALA A 49 16.46 0.59 -2.71
CA ALA A 49 17.04 1.48 -3.70
C ALA A 49 16.00 2.48 -4.21
N ASP A 50 16.46 3.67 -4.57
CA ASP A 50 15.72 4.76 -5.22
C ASP A 50 16.59 5.23 -6.41
N PRO A 51 16.55 4.51 -7.54
CA PRO A 51 17.47 4.76 -8.64
C PRO A 51 17.09 5.98 -9.49
N ASP A 52 15.83 6.42 -9.47
CA ASP A 52 15.36 7.60 -10.18
C ASP A 52 15.34 8.88 -9.32
N ASN A 53 15.63 8.76 -8.02
CA ASN A 53 15.84 9.83 -7.05
C ASN A 53 14.60 10.69 -6.83
N ASP A 54 13.42 10.07 -6.78
CA ASP A 54 12.16 10.76 -6.51
C ASP A 54 11.75 10.74 -5.02
N GLY A 55 12.54 10.05 -4.19
CA GLY A 55 12.33 9.92 -2.75
C GLY A 55 11.48 8.72 -2.36
N LEU A 56 10.98 7.93 -3.32
CA LEU A 56 10.35 6.64 -3.09
C LEU A 56 11.35 5.54 -3.43
N ASN A 57 11.53 4.60 -2.50
CA ASN A 57 12.29 3.40 -2.84
C ASN A 57 11.42 2.40 -3.61
N ASN A 58 12.07 1.44 -4.27
CA ASN A 58 11.39 0.41 -5.05
C ASN A 58 10.29 -0.32 -4.27
N LEU A 59 10.43 -0.52 -2.95
CA LEU A 59 9.39 -1.13 -2.12
C LEU A 59 8.12 -0.27 -2.06
N ALA A 60 8.29 1.02 -1.80
CA ALA A 60 7.18 1.97 -1.78
C ALA A 60 6.52 2.08 -3.16
N GLU A 61 7.30 2.05 -4.23
CA GLU A 61 6.76 2.11 -5.59
C GLU A 61 6.04 0.84 -6.01
N PHE A 62 6.55 -0.33 -5.61
CA PHE A 62 5.84 -1.59 -5.76
C PHE A 62 4.51 -1.56 -5.00
N ALA A 63 4.49 -1.03 -3.79
CA ALA A 63 3.27 -0.93 -3.00
C ALA A 63 2.24 0.02 -3.63
N LEU A 64 2.70 1.16 -4.14
CA LEU A 64 1.88 2.30 -4.55
C LEU A 64 1.71 2.41 -6.07
N ASN A 65 2.07 1.37 -6.82
CA ASN A 65 1.93 1.29 -8.28
C ASN A 65 2.60 2.45 -9.04
N SER A 66 3.82 2.81 -8.62
CA SER A 66 4.69 3.78 -9.29
C SER A 66 5.72 3.07 -10.19
N ALA A 67 6.46 3.85 -10.97
CA ALA A 67 7.45 3.37 -11.93
C ALA A 67 8.88 3.65 -11.43
N PRO A 68 9.64 2.61 -11.01
CA PRO A 68 10.92 2.78 -10.30
C PRO A 68 12.11 3.21 -11.14
N ASN A 69 11.85 3.64 -12.36
CA ASN A 69 12.88 4.13 -13.27
C ASN A 69 12.47 5.49 -13.85
N SER A 70 11.55 6.19 -13.18
CA SER A 70 10.95 7.43 -13.62
C SER A 70 10.42 8.25 -12.44
N SER A 71 11.09 9.35 -12.14
CA SER A 71 10.70 10.33 -11.12
C SER A 71 9.43 11.16 -11.43
N SER A 72 8.66 10.74 -12.44
CA SER A 72 7.41 11.39 -12.81
C SER A 72 6.26 10.91 -11.94
N ASN A 73 5.56 11.86 -11.30
CA ASN A 73 4.35 11.53 -10.55
C ASN A 73 3.22 11.09 -11.49
N ALA A 74 2.80 9.83 -11.37
CA ALA A 74 1.72 9.25 -12.18
C ALA A 74 0.30 9.73 -11.80
N GLY A 75 0.15 10.52 -10.74
CA GLY A 75 -1.14 11.05 -10.26
C GLY A 75 -2.04 10.01 -9.59
N LYS A 76 -1.49 8.85 -9.19
CA LYS A 76 -2.23 7.74 -8.58
C LYS A 76 -2.46 7.93 -7.07
N ILE A 77 -1.68 8.78 -6.40
CA ILE A 77 -1.89 9.13 -4.99
C ILE A 77 -2.50 10.53 -4.94
N VAL A 78 -3.72 10.65 -4.41
CA VAL A 78 -4.49 11.89 -4.43
C VAL A 78 -5.08 12.19 -3.05
N GLY A 79 -4.70 13.34 -2.50
CA GLY A 79 -5.37 13.95 -1.35
C GLY A 79 -6.40 14.97 -1.81
N LYS A 80 -7.65 14.91 -1.31
CA LYS A 80 -8.67 15.94 -1.59
C LYS A 80 -9.73 16.00 -0.50
N VAL A 81 -10.40 17.16 -0.39
CA VAL A 81 -11.61 17.27 0.41
C VAL A 81 -12.78 16.63 -0.34
N ALA A 82 -13.51 15.73 0.33
CA ALA A 82 -14.68 15.07 -0.23
C ALA A 82 -15.78 14.88 0.82
N THR A 83 -17.01 14.70 0.37
CA THR A 83 -18.13 14.37 1.25
C THR A 83 -18.13 12.88 1.56
N VAL A 84 -18.05 12.53 2.84
CA VAL A 84 -18.20 11.16 3.36
C VAL A 84 -19.16 11.17 4.54
N GLY A 85 -20.25 10.39 4.47
CA GLY A 85 -21.27 10.36 5.51
C GLY A 85 -21.86 11.74 5.80
N GLY A 86 -22.00 12.60 4.77
CA GLY A 86 -22.52 13.97 4.90
C GLY A 86 -21.53 15.02 5.42
N ASN A 87 -20.31 14.63 5.81
CA ASN A 87 -19.27 15.57 6.27
C ASN A 87 -18.25 15.82 5.15
N SER A 88 -17.81 17.07 4.99
CA SER A 88 -16.65 17.39 4.14
C SER A 88 -15.37 17.08 4.92
N VAL A 89 -14.54 16.17 4.43
CA VAL A 89 -13.35 15.66 5.12
C VAL A 89 -12.15 15.59 4.19
N LEU A 90 -10.94 15.70 4.73
CA LEU A 90 -9.74 15.35 3.98
C LEU A 90 -9.73 13.84 3.73
N THR A 91 -9.54 13.45 2.48
CA THR A 91 -9.39 12.07 2.05
C THR A 91 -8.03 11.86 1.38
N LEU A 92 -7.46 10.67 1.51
CA LEU A 92 -6.28 10.21 0.81
C LEU A 92 -6.65 8.94 0.04
N THR A 93 -6.58 9.00 -1.29
CA THR A 93 -6.74 7.84 -2.16
C THR A 93 -5.39 7.40 -2.69
N LEU A 94 -5.08 6.12 -2.61
CA LEU A 94 -3.82 5.55 -3.05
C LEU A 94 -3.98 4.11 -3.55
N PRO A 95 -3.07 3.62 -4.41
CA PRO A 95 -3.05 2.24 -4.81
C PRO A 95 -2.56 1.35 -3.67
N VAL A 96 -3.16 0.18 -3.52
CA VAL A 96 -2.64 -0.90 -2.66
C VAL A 96 -2.63 -2.20 -3.44
N ARG A 97 -1.79 -3.14 -3.03
CA ARG A 97 -1.81 -4.51 -3.57
C ARG A 97 -3.18 -5.17 -3.34
N ASN A 98 -3.65 -5.90 -4.34
CA ASN A 98 -4.93 -6.60 -4.31
C ASN A 98 -5.03 -7.54 -3.11
N GLY A 99 -6.19 -7.57 -2.46
CA GLY A 99 -6.43 -8.40 -1.28
C GLY A 99 -5.99 -7.77 0.04
N ALA A 100 -5.35 -6.59 0.04
CA ALA A 100 -5.06 -5.88 1.28
C ALA A 100 -6.35 -5.61 2.06
N THR A 101 -6.37 -6.00 3.34
CA THR A 101 -7.48 -5.72 4.26
C THR A 101 -6.98 -4.83 5.37
N PHE A 102 -7.66 -3.71 5.62
CA PHE A 102 -7.30 -2.75 6.65
C PHE A 102 -8.09 -3.00 7.92
N THR A 103 -7.48 -2.68 9.06
CA THR A 103 -8.10 -2.72 10.37
C THR A 103 -7.63 -1.50 11.16
N ASP A 104 -8.57 -0.91 11.87
CA ASP A 104 -8.32 0.21 12.77
C ASP A 104 -7.48 -0.24 13.98
N ASP A 105 -6.31 0.37 14.14
CA ASP A 105 -5.46 0.24 15.32
C ASP A 105 -5.68 1.46 16.22
N LEU A 106 -6.63 1.31 17.16
CA LEU A 106 -6.98 2.31 18.16
C LEU A 106 -5.83 2.66 19.13
N THR A 107 -4.76 1.86 19.18
CA THR A 107 -3.61 2.17 20.04
C THR A 107 -2.72 3.21 19.37
N THR A 108 -2.49 3.05 18.07
CA THR A 108 -1.65 3.96 17.28
C THR A 108 -2.43 5.01 16.50
N HIS A 109 -3.77 4.92 16.48
CA HIS A 109 -4.67 5.79 15.73
C HIS A 109 -4.34 5.72 14.22
N GLU A 110 -4.21 4.50 13.69
CA GLU A 110 -3.83 4.22 12.30
C GLU A 110 -4.77 3.18 11.68
N GLU A 111 -4.97 3.24 10.36
CA GLU A 111 -5.50 2.10 9.59
C GLU A 111 -4.33 1.24 9.12
N VAL A 112 -4.27 -0.01 9.57
CA VAL A 112 -3.15 -0.92 9.30
C VAL A 112 -3.63 -2.10 8.46
N SER A 113 -2.93 -2.42 7.37
CA SER A 113 -3.25 -3.59 6.59
C SER A 113 -2.73 -4.88 7.24
N ALA A 114 -3.41 -6.00 6.98
CA ALA A 114 -2.77 -7.31 7.09
C ALA A 114 -1.59 -7.40 6.09
N LEU A 115 -0.66 -8.33 6.35
CA LEU A 115 0.44 -8.62 5.43
C LEU A 115 -0.14 -9.07 4.08
N THR A 116 0.21 -8.34 3.01
CA THR A 116 -0.23 -8.63 1.63
C THR A 116 0.96 -8.44 0.71
N ASP A 117 1.30 -9.48 -0.07
CA ASP A 117 2.47 -9.46 -0.97
C ASP A 117 3.77 -9.01 -0.28
N GLY A 118 3.95 -9.37 0.99
CA GLY A 118 5.12 -8.96 1.78
C GLY A 118 5.07 -7.52 2.29
N LEU A 119 3.93 -6.83 2.17
CA LEU A 119 3.76 -5.43 2.56
C LEU A 119 2.75 -5.27 3.68
N ILE A 120 3.01 -4.31 4.55
CA ILE A 120 2.07 -3.73 5.51
C ILE A 120 1.95 -2.24 5.19
N TYR A 121 0.72 -1.79 4.99
CA TYR A 121 0.36 -0.38 4.82
C TYR A 121 -0.09 0.18 6.17
N ARG A 122 0.38 1.37 6.51
CA ARG A 122 -0.05 2.12 7.69
C ARG A 122 -0.51 3.50 7.26
N ILE A 123 -1.80 3.79 7.42
CA ILE A 123 -2.36 5.10 7.11
C ILE A 123 -2.46 5.89 8.41
N GLN A 124 -1.84 7.07 8.42
CA GLN A 124 -1.72 7.89 9.62
C GLN A 124 -2.26 9.28 9.35
N GLY A 125 -2.84 9.90 10.38
CA GLY A 125 -3.33 11.28 10.32
C GLY A 125 -2.77 12.17 11.44
N THR A 126 -2.67 13.47 11.18
CA THR A 126 -2.21 14.49 12.14
C THR A 126 -2.81 15.85 11.79
N THR A 127 -2.87 16.77 12.76
CA THR A 127 -3.23 18.19 12.55
C THR A 127 -2.02 19.12 12.52
N ASP A 128 -0.81 18.62 12.85
CA ASP A 128 0.35 19.46 13.13
C ASP A 128 1.68 18.94 12.53
N LEU A 129 1.64 17.82 11.80
CA LEU A 129 2.81 17.12 11.24
C LEU A 129 3.80 16.55 12.27
N SER A 130 3.43 16.57 13.56
CA SER A 130 4.25 16.13 14.68
C SER A 130 3.66 14.89 15.35
N ALA A 131 2.43 14.97 15.84
CA ALA A 131 1.72 13.91 16.54
C ALA A 131 0.74 13.22 15.58
N TRP A 132 1.05 11.98 15.21
CA TRP A 132 0.25 11.18 14.27
C TRP A 132 -0.83 10.40 15.01
N THR A 133 -1.82 11.12 15.56
CA THR A 133 -2.81 10.59 16.49
C THR A 133 -4.27 10.77 16.02
N LEU A 134 -4.51 11.17 14.76
CA LEU A 134 -5.88 11.25 14.26
C LEU A 134 -6.40 9.86 13.92
N ASP A 135 -7.61 9.55 14.37
CA ASP A 135 -8.35 8.33 14.01
C ASP A 135 -8.74 8.35 12.53
N VAL A 136 -7.84 7.85 11.69
CA VAL A 136 -8.09 7.63 10.27
C VAL A 136 -9.04 6.46 10.12
N SER A 137 -9.95 6.54 9.14
CA SER A 137 -10.80 5.40 8.77
C SER A 137 -10.82 5.18 7.27
N GLU A 138 -11.00 3.94 6.85
CA GLU A 138 -11.27 3.63 5.44
C GLU A 138 -12.67 4.11 5.03
N VAL A 139 -12.77 4.76 3.86
CA VAL A 139 -14.06 5.04 3.22
C VAL A 139 -14.59 3.75 2.61
N GLY A 140 -15.67 3.23 3.19
CA GLY A 140 -16.31 1.99 2.76
C GLY A 140 -16.72 2.00 1.29
N ALA A 141 -16.86 0.79 0.72
CA ALA A 141 -17.30 0.63 -0.66
C ALA A 141 -18.70 1.24 -0.89
N GLY A 142 -18.86 1.97 -1.98
CA GLY A 142 -20.13 2.58 -2.36
C GLY A 142 -19.95 3.88 -3.13
N ALA A 143 -21.07 4.56 -3.40
CA ALA A 143 -21.14 5.72 -4.27
C ALA A 143 -20.22 6.88 -3.85
N GLU A 144 -20.03 7.11 -2.55
CA GLU A 144 -19.13 8.17 -2.05
C GLU A 144 -17.67 7.87 -2.44
N ARG A 145 -17.21 6.64 -2.20
CA ARG A 145 -15.88 6.19 -2.60
C ARG A 145 -15.72 6.22 -4.11
N ASP A 146 -16.70 5.74 -4.85
CA ASP A 146 -16.65 5.72 -6.32
C ASP A 146 -16.57 7.14 -6.90
N ALA A 147 -17.29 8.10 -6.32
CA ALA A 147 -17.19 9.51 -6.68
C ALA A 147 -15.82 10.13 -6.32
N ILE A 148 -15.21 9.71 -5.21
CA ILE A 148 -13.86 10.12 -4.83
C ILE A 148 -12.82 9.59 -5.83
N GLN A 149 -12.98 8.36 -6.30
CA GLN A 149 -12.03 7.70 -7.20
C GLN A 149 -12.29 8.00 -8.68
N LEU A 150 -13.39 8.68 -9.00
CA LEU A 150 -13.75 9.02 -10.38
C LEU A 150 -12.67 9.86 -11.05
N GLY A 151 -12.22 9.39 -12.22
CA GLY A 151 -11.24 10.10 -13.05
C GLY A 151 -9.77 9.89 -12.62
N LEU A 152 -9.50 9.07 -11.60
CA LEU A 152 -8.14 8.69 -11.28
C LEU A 152 -7.50 7.84 -12.40
N PRO A 153 -6.18 7.93 -12.59
CA PRO A 153 -5.47 7.11 -13.58
C PRO A 153 -5.72 5.61 -13.36
N ALA A 154 -5.71 4.83 -14.43
CA ALA A 154 -5.81 3.38 -14.31
C ALA A 154 -4.61 2.81 -13.54
N LEU A 155 -4.87 1.77 -12.75
CA LEU A 155 -3.84 0.99 -12.06
C LEU A 155 -3.42 -0.20 -12.91
N ASP A 156 -2.18 -0.63 -12.71
CA ASP A 156 -1.72 -1.87 -13.32
C ASP A 156 -2.37 -3.09 -12.64
N THR A 157 -2.26 -4.25 -13.28
CA THR A 157 -2.78 -5.50 -12.73
C THR A 157 -2.11 -5.83 -11.41
N GLY A 158 -2.91 -6.05 -10.36
CA GLY A 158 -2.42 -6.40 -9.03
C GLY A 158 -2.60 -5.30 -7.98
N TRP A 159 -3.14 -4.15 -8.38
CA TRP A 159 -3.49 -3.07 -7.45
C TRP A 159 -4.95 -2.65 -7.55
N THR A 160 -5.46 -2.10 -6.45
CA THR A 160 -6.77 -1.48 -6.32
C THR A 160 -6.65 -0.15 -5.59
N TYR A 161 -7.52 0.81 -5.91
CA TYR A 161 -7.59 2.05 -5.14
C TYR A 161 -8.29 1.83 -3.80
N ARG A 162 -7.70 2.38 -2.74
CA ARG A 162 -8.32 2.53 -1.43
C ARG A 162 -8.34 3.99 -1.04
N THR A 163 -9.37 4.38 -0.31
CA THR A 163 -9.58 5.76 0.11
C THR A 163 -9.73 5.78 1.62
N PHE A 164 -8.94 6.62 2.28
CA PHE A 164 -8.95 6.83 3.71
C PHE A 164 -9.33 8.26 4.00
N ARG A 165 -9.87 8.53 5.19
CA ARG A 165 -10.31 9.86 5.60
C ARG A 165 -9.82 10.24 6.98
N ALA A 166 -9.58 11.53 7.17
CA ALA A 166 -9.42 12.12 8.49
C ALA A 166 -10.77 12.10 9.25
N PRO A 167 -10.74 12.12 10.60
CA PRO A 167 -11.94 12.22 11.42
C PRO A 167 -12.57 13.62 11.32
N GLY A 168 -13.81 13.75 11.78
CA GLY A 168 -14.49 15.06 11.88
C GLY A 168 -14.94 15.64 10.53
N SER A 169 -14.91 16.97 10.43
CA SER A 169 -15.25 17.78 9.25
C SER A 169 -14.25 18.92 9.11
N VAL A 170 -13.98 19.37 7.88
CA VAL A 170 -13.12 20.54 7.60
C VAL A 170 -13.63 21.84 8.23
N SER A 171 -14.91 21.89 8.62
CA SER A 171 -15.48 23.02 9.37
C SER A 171 -15.07 23.06 10.84
N SER A 172 -14.65 21.91 11.41
CA SER A 172 -14.20 21.77 12.80
C SER A 172 -12.69 21.58 12.93
N SER A 173 -12.03 21.15 11.85
CA SER A 173 -10.58 20.92 11.80
C SER A 173 -9.95 21.82 10.73
N ALA A 174 -9.22 22.85 11.16
CA ALA A 174 -8.62 23.83 10.25
C ALA A 174 -7.42 23.27 9.45
N SER A 175 -6.84 22.15 9.89
CA SER A 175 -5.69 21.52 9.23
C SER A 175 -5.68 20.04 9.57
N ASP A 176 -5.80 19.20 8.55
CA ASP A 176 -5.57 17.77 8.64
C ASP A 176 -4.48 17.39 7.63
N PHE A 177 -3.69 16.37 7.95
CA PHE A 177 -2.69 15.78 7.10
C PHE A 177 -2.83 14.27 7.18
N LEU A 178 -2.73 13.60 6.03
CA LEU A 178 -2.75 12.15 5.93
C LEU A 178 -1.47 11.67 5.24
N ARG A 179 -0.93 10.53 5.64
CA ARG A 179 0.15 9.85 4.93
C ARG A 179 -0.05 8.34 4.94
N VAL A 180 0.65 7.68 4.02
CA VAL A 180 0.89 6.23 4.05
C VAL A 180 2.34 5.97 4.43
N LYS A 181 2.57 4.92 5.20
CA LYS A 181 3.86 4.24 5.33
C LYS A 181 3.73 2.81 4.85
N VAL A 182 4.78 2.32 4.20
CA VAL A 182 4.88 0.95 3.71
C VAL A 182 6.06 0.28 4.40
N THR A 183 5.84 -0.90 4.97
CA THR A 183 6.86 -1.73 5.63
C THR A 183 6.71 -3.18 5.20
N GLU A 184 7.73 -4.00 5.48
CA GLU A 184 7.68 -5.48 5.37
C GLU A 184 7.46 -6.14 6.72
#